data_AF-A0ABD0PK06-F1
#
_entry.id   AF-A0ABD0PK06-F1
#
_cell.length_a   1.000
_cell.length_b   1.000
_cell.length_c   1.000
_cell.angle_alpha   90.00
_cell.angle_beta   90.00
_cell.angle_gamma   90.00
#
_symmetry.space_group_name_H-M   'P 1'
#
loop_
_entity.id
_entity.type
_entity.pdbx_description
1 polymer ?
#
loop_
_entity_poly.entity_id
_entity_poly.type
_entity_poly.pdbx_seq_one_letter_code
_entity_poly.pdbx_strand_id
1 'polypeptide(L)'
;MSKSEKSRETEKNVSKKLPIYQHKDKLIQAVKENTFLIVTGETGSGKTTQLPQYLYKAGLCRNGRIGVTQPRRVAAITVAQRVSHEMGVRLGEEVGYQVRFDDCSTK
;
A
#
# COMPACT_ATOMS: atom_id res chain seq x y z
N MET A 1 4.18 -14.92 23.94
CA MET A 1 3.94 -14.19 22.68
C MET A 1 2.79 -13.22 22.90
N SER A 2 3.05 -11.93 22.71
CA SER A 2 2.08 -10.85 22.96
C SER A 2 0.91 -10.91 21.98
N LYS A 3 -0.28 -10.49 22.42
CA LYS A 3 -1.51 -10.40 21.61
C LYS A 3 -1.29 -9.59 20.32
N SER A 4 -0.39 -8.60 20.35
CA SER A 4 0.00 -7.75 19.21
C SER A 4 0.87 -8.45 18.17
N GLU A 5 1.62 -9.48 18.56
CA GLU A 5 2.51 -10.23 17.65
C GLU A 5 1.73 -11.25 16.82
N LYS A 6 0.75 -11.94 17.43
CA LYS A 6 -0.14 -12.89 16.75
C LYS A 6 -0.99 -12.25 15.65
N SER A 7 -1.49 -11.03 15.87
CA SER A 7 -2.29 -10.29 14.87
C SER A 7 -1.47 -9.97 13.61
N ARG A 8 -0.22 -9.49 13.79
CA ARG A 8 0.68 -9.12 12.68
C ARG A 8 1.10 -10.32 11.84
N GLU A 9 1.31 -11.48 12.46
CA GLU A 9 1.68 -12.71 11.77
C GLU A 9 0.52 -13.28 10.94
N THR A 10 -0.71 -13.18 11.45
CA THR A 10 -1.92 -13.59 10.72
C THR A 10 -2.16 -12.69 9.49
N GLU A 11 -1.89 -11.39 9.59
CA GLU A 11 -2.09 -10.43 8.50
C GLU A 11 -1.03 -10.52 7.41
N LYS A 12 0.24 -10.76 7.76
CA LYS A 12 1.28 -11.10 6.76
C LYS A 12 0.88 -12.34 5.95
N ASN A 13 0.19 -13.30 6.56
CA ASN A 13 -0.32 -14.47 5.85
C ASN A 13 -1.52 -14.15 4.94
N VAL A 14 -2.35 -13.15 5.27
CA VAL A 14 -3.46 -12.71 4.40
C VAL A 14 -2.94 -11.97 3.16
N SER A 15 -1.95 -11.08 3.31
CA SER A 15 -1.32 -10.37 2.17
C SER A 15 -0.75 -11.37 1.14
N LYS A 16 -0.11 -12.45 1.60
CA LYS A 16 0.42 -13.51 0.74
C LYS A 16 -0.65 -14.31 -0.02
N LYS A 17 -1.91 -14.28 0.41
CA LYS A 17 -3.03 -14.97 -0.25
C LYS A 17 -3.70 -14.13 -1.34
N LEU A 18 -3.41 -12.82 -1.41
CA LEU A 18 -4.01 -11.96 -2.42
C LEU A 18 -3.45 -12.29 -3.81
N PRO A 19 -4.28 -12.30 -4.88
CA PRO A 19 -3.84 -12.63 -6.23
C PRO A 19 -2.61 -11.83 -6.70
N ILE A 20 -2.51 -10.55 -6.33
CA ILE A 20 -1.38 -9.69 -6.71
C ILE A 20 -0.03 -10.17 -6.17
N TYR A 21 0.01 -10.97 -5.10
CA TYR A 21 1.25 -11.47 -4.50
C TYR A 21 2.08 -12.30 -5.48
N GLN A 22 1.42 -13.14 -6.29
CA GLN A 22 2.09 -13.98 -7.29
C GLN A 22 2.79 -13.17 -8.39
N HIS A 23 2.40 -11.90 -8.55
CA HIS A 23 2.94 -11.00 -9.57
C HIS A 23 3.90 -9.96 -8.99
N LYS A 24 4.24 -10.02 -7.70
CA LYS A 24 5.03 -9.00 -7.00
C LYS A 24 6.33 -8.66 -7.74
N ASP A 25 7.16 -9.65 -8.04
CA ASP A 25 8.49 -9.39 -8.63
C ASP A 25 8.37 -8.89 -10.07
N LYS A 26 7.41 -9.45 -10.83
CA LYS A 26 7.08 -8.99 -12.19
C LYS A 26 6.62 -7.53 -12.20
N LEU A 27 5.80 -7.12 -11.23
CA LEU A 27 5.31 -5.74 -11.10
C LEU A 27 6.45 -4.78 -10.75
N ILE A 28 7.33 -5.15 -9.81
CA ILE A 28 8.50 -4.34 -9.44
C ILE A 28 9.42 -4.15 -10.65
N GLN A 29 9.68 -5.21 -11.41
CA GLN A 29 10.51 -5.12 -12.61
C GLN A 29 9.86 -4.26 -13.70
N ALA A 30 8.57 -4.47 -13.97
CA ALA A 30 7.84 -3.67 -14.95
C ALA A 30 7.85 -2.17 -14.63
N VAL A 31 7.73 -1.80 -13.35
CA VAL A 31 7.82 -0.38 -12.92
C VAL A 31 9.23 0.20 -13.09
N LYS A 32 10.28 -0.61 -12.95
CA LYS A 32 11.67 -0.16 -13.20
C LYS A 32 11.96 0.08 -14.68
N GLU A 33 11.38 -0.74 -15.55
CA GLU A 33 11.64 -0.73 -16.99
C GLU A 33 10.76 0.26 -17.76
N ASN A 34 9.62 0.66 -17.19
CA ASN A 34 8.62 1.46 -17.90
C ASN A 34 8.26 2.71 -17.11
N THR A 35 8.28 3.86 -17.79
CA THR A 35 7.81 5.14 -17.24
C THR A 35 6.30 5.12 -16.98
N PHE A 36 5.54 4.38 -17.80
CA PHE A 36 4.09 4.23 -17.67
C PHE A 36 3.70 2.75 -17.74
N LEU A 37 2.84 2.31 -16.82
CA LEU A 37 2.36 0.93 -16.75
C LEU A 37 0.87 0.92 -16.45
N ILE A 38 0.11 0.12 -17.22
CA ILE A 38 -1.30 -0.16 -16.95
C ILE A 38 -1.38 -1.50 -16.21
N VAL A 39 -1.89 -1.48 -14.98
CA VAL A 39 -2.09 -2.69 -14.17
C VAL A 39 -3.58 -2.96 -14.02
N THR A 40 -4.04 -4.07 -14.59
CA THR A 40 -5.43 -4.51 -14.51
C THR A 40 -5.59 -5.67 -13.51
N GLY A 41 -6.81 -5.85 -13.02
CA GLY A 41 -7.17 -6.96 -12.14
C GLY A 41 -8.50 -6.70 -11.44
N GLU A 42 -9.16 -7.74 -10.94
CA GLU A 42 -10.46 -7.64 -10.27
C GLU A 42 -10.43 -6.85 -8.96
N THR A 43 -11.58 -6.32 -8.52
CA THR A 43 -11.72 -5.71 -7.19
C THR A 43 -11.40 -6.76 -6.12
N GLY A 44 -10.66 -6.37 -5.08
CA GLY A 44 -10.20 -7.30 -4.04
C GLY A 44 -8.88 -8.01 -4.34
N SER A 45 -8.32 -7.86 -5.56
CA SER A 45 -7.03 -8.48 -5.90
C SER A 45 -5.81 -7.92 -5.14
N GLY A 46 -5.96 -6.80 -4.44
CA GLY A 46 -4.91 -6.15 -3.66
C GLY A 46 -4.16 -5.02 -4.37
N LYS A 47 -4.62 -4.55 -5.53
CA LYS A 47 -3.95 -3.47 -6.31
C LYS A 47 -3.64 -2.23 -5.47
N THR A 48 -4.67 -1.63 -4.88
CA THR A 48 -4.55 -0.36 -4.18
C THR A 48 -3.82 -0.45 -2.84
N THR A 49 -3.86 -1.62 -2.18
CA THR A 49 -3.25 -1.81 -0.86
C THR A 49 -1.83 -2.39 -0.93
N GLN A 50 -1.56 -3.33 -1.83
CA GLN A 50 -0.29 -4.07 -1.86
C GLN A 50 0.74 -3.46 -2.81
N LEU A 51 0.34 -2.99 -4.00
CA LEU A 51 1.29 -2.48 -4.98
C LEU A 51 2.13 -1.33 -4.42
N PRO A 52 1.57 -0.29 -3.76
CA PRO A 52 2.36 0.78 -3.16
C PRO A 52 3.38 0.24 -2.14
N GLN A 53 3.01 -0.76 -1.33
CA GLN A 53 3.90 -1.37 -0.35
C GLN A 53 5.05 -2.14 -1.02
N TYR A 54 4.81 -2.80 -2.15
CA TYR A 54 5.85 -3.49 -2.89
C TYR A 54 6.87 -2.49 -3.46
N LEU A 55 6.39 -1.39 -4.04
CA LEU A 55 7.23 -0.34 -4.58
C LEU A 55 8.04 0.37 -3.47
N TYR A 56 7.40 0.65 -2.33
CA TYR A 56 8.04 1.20 -1.14
C TYR A 56 9.17 0.29 -0.64
N LYS A 57 8.89 -0.99 -0.42
CA LYS A 57 9.87 -1.99 0.05
C LYS A 57 10.97 -2.26 -0.96
N ALA A 58 10.71 -2.07 -2.26
CA ALA A 58 11.72 -2.15 -3.32
C ALA A 58 12.64 -0.91 -3.39
N GLY A 59 12.39 0.11 -2.57
CA GLY A 59 13.20 1.33 -2.53
C GLY A 59 12.95 2.28 -3.70
N LEU A 60 11.83 2.13 -4.41
CA LEU A 60 11.51 2.96 -5.58
C LEU A 60 11.06 4.38 -5.21
N CYS A 61 10.95 4.70 -3.92
CA CYS A 61 10.55 6.01 -3.41
C CYS A 61 11.58 6.64 -2.47
N ARG A 62 12.87 6.29 -2.58
CA ARG A 62 13.92 6.84 -1.69
C ARG A 62 14.01 8.38 -1.71
N ASN A 63 13.72 9.00 -2.85
CA ASN A 63 13.84 10.45 -3.04
C ASN A 63 12.47 11.16 -3.11
N GLY A 64 11.39 10.54 -2.63
CA GLY A 64 10.05 11.12 -2.77
C GLY A 64 8.96 10.29 -2.12
N ARG A 65 7.72 10.44 -2.62
CA ARG A 65 6.52 9.78 -2.09
C ARG A 65 5.83 8.97 -3.18
N ILE A 66 5.16 7.89 -2.77
CA ILE A 66 4.25 7.15 -3.65
C ILE A 66 2.85 7.74 -3.47
N GLY A 67 2.32 8.38 -4.51
CA GLY A 67 0.95 8.88 -4.52
C GLY A 67 -0.04 7.80 -4.94
N VAL A 68 -1.06 7.55 -4.11
CA VAL A 68 -2.19 6.68 -4.47
C VAL A 68 -3.45 7.53 -4.50
N THR A 69 -3.95 7.81 -5.71
CA THR A 69 -5.17 8.60 -5.87
C THR A 69 -6.40 7.70 -5.78
N GLN A 70 -7.47 8.23 -5.19
CA GLN A 70 -8.78 7.57 -5.12
C GLN A 70 -9.88 8.58 -5.44
N PRO A 71 -10.88 8.24 -6.25
CA PRO A 71 -11.95 9.17 -6.62
C PRO A 71 -12.91 9.45 -5.45
N ARG A 72 -12.92 8.59 -4.42
CA ARG A 72 -13.82 8.72 -3.26
C ARG A 72 -13.01 9.01 -2.00
N ARG A 73 -13.42 10.04 -1.25
CA ARG A 73 -12.81 10.42 0.05
C ARG A 73 -12.71 9.23 1.01
N VAL A 74 -13.79 8.47 1.16
CA VAL A 74 -13.83 7.30 2.04
C VAL A 74 -12.81 6.24 1.61
N ALA A 75 -12.58 6.06 0.31
CA ALA A 75 -11.59 5.10 -0.18
C ALA A 75 -10.17 5.56 0.11
N ALA A 76 -9.86 6.86 -0.05
CA ALA A 76 -8.53 7.39 0.27
C ALA A 76 -8.18 7.17 1.76
N ILE A 77 -9.11 7.51 2.65
CA ILE A 77 -8.93 7.40 4.11
C ILE A 77 -8.78 5.93 4.52
N THR A 78 -9.71 5.07 4.09
CA THR A 78 -9.72 3.65 4.52
C THR A 78 -8.56 2.85 3.95
N VAL A 79 -8.10 3.17 2.73
CA VAL A 79 -6.88 2.58 2.17
C VAL A 79 -5.66 2.97 2.99
N ALA A 80 -5.48 4.27 3.32
CA ALA A 80 -4.34 4.70 4.11
C ALA A 80 -4.33 4.09 5.52
N GLN A 81 -5.50 4.02 6.19
CA GLN A 81 -5.67 3.31 7.45
C GLN A 81 -5.28 1.83 7.32
N ARG A 82 -5.77 1.15 6.28
CA ARG A 82 -5.46 -0.26 6.04
C ARG A 82 -3.96 -0.48 5.82
N VAL A 83 -3.32 0.36 5.00
CA VAL A 83 -1.90 0.22 4.66
C VAL A 83 -1.01 0.55 5.85
N SER A 84 -1.33 1.60 6.63
CA SER A 84 -0.57 1.93 7.85
C SER A 84 -0.61 0.78 8.86
N HIS A 85 -1.80 0.18 9.05
CA HIS A 85 -1.98 -0.99 9.90
C HIS A 85 -1.18 -2.20 9.40
N GLU A 86 -1.25 -2.54 8.11
CA GLU A 86 -0.48 -3.66 7.52
C GLU A 86 1.04 -3.45 7.58
N MET A 87 1.49 -2.20 7.51
CA MET A 87 2.90 -1.83 7.64
C MET A 87 3.35 -1.71 9.10
N GLY A 88 2.42 -1.72 10.05
CA GLY A 88 2.70 -1.55 11.48
C GLY A 88 3.24 -0.16 11.84
N VAL A 89 2.86 0.85 11.06
CA VAL A 89 3.26 2.26 11.26
C VAL A 89 2.07 3.07 11.74
N ARG A 90 2.34 4.24 12.33
CA ARG A 90 1.27 5.15 12.73
C ARG A 90 0.72 5.86 11.49
N LEU A 91 -0.60 5.93 11.37
CA LEU A 91 -1.23 6.74 10.33
C LEU A 91 -0.84 8.22 10.52
N GLY A 92 -0.42 8.85 9.44
CA GLY A 92 0.11 10.22 9.42
C GLY A 92 1.64 10.28 9.35
N GLU A 93 2.37 9.19 9.66
CA GLU A 93 3.84 9.13 9.55
C GLU A 93 4.26 8.60 8.16
N GLU A 94 4.76 7.36 8.06
CA GLU A 94 5.18 6.78 6.78
C GLU A 94 4.02 6.57 5.80
N VAL A 95 2.79 6.46 6.32
CA VAL A 95 1.57 6.30 5.53
C VAL A 95 0.55 7.32 6.00
N GLY A 96 0.00 8.11 5.06
CA GLY A 96 -1.00 9.12 5.35
C GLY A 96 -2.00 9.30 4.22
N TYR A 97 -2.95 10.20 4.40
CA TYR A 97 -3.89 10.62 3.37
C TYR A 97 -4.08 12.13 3.40
N GLN A 98 -4.49 12.67 2.25
CA GLN A 98 -4.89 14.06 2.12
C GLN A 98 -6.18 14.13 1.31
N VAL A 99 -7.23 14.70 1.89
CA VAL A 99 -8.51 14.93 1.23
C VAL A 99 -8.99 16.35 1.55
N ARG A 100 -10.03 16.82 0.85
CA ARG A 100 -10.51 18.19 1.07
C ARG A 100 -10.96 18.38 2.52
N PHE A 101 -10.36 19.39 3.18
CA PHE A 101 -10.62 19.78 4.57
C PHE A 101 -10.17 18.77 5.64
N ASP A 102 -9.34 17.79 5.30
CA ASP A 102 -8.89 16.76 6.23
C ASP A 102 -7.57 16.15 5.72
N ASP A 103 -6.49 16.37 6.48
CA ASP A 103 -5.13 15.96 6.14
C ASP A 103 -4.51 15.24 7.33
N CYS A 104 -4.13 14.00 7.09
CA CYS A 104 -3.44 13.15 8.05
C CYS A 104 -2.17 12.63 7.38
N SER A 105 -1.22 13.55 7.16
CA SER A 105 0.11 13.26 6.64
C SER A 105 1.15 14.21 7.23
N THR A 106 2.39 13.73 7.40
CA THR A 106 3.53 14.59 7.72
C THR A 106 4.07 15.26 6.46
N LYS A 107 4.52 16.51 6.59
CA LYS A 107 5.22 17.25 5.53
C LYS A 107 6.65 16.78 5.35
#